data_AF-A0A2V8UE60-F1
#
_entry.id   AF-A0A2V8UE60-F1
#
_cell.length_a   1.000
_cell.length_b   1.000
_cell.length_c   1.000
_cell.angle_alpha   90.00
_cell.angle_beta   90.00
_cell.angle_gamma   90.00
#
_symmetry.space_group_name_H-M   'P 1'
#
loop_
_entity.id
_entity.type
_entity.pdbx_description
1 polymer ?
#
loop_
_entity_poly.entity_id
_entity_poly.type
_entity_poly.pdbx_seq_one_letter_code
_entity_poly.pdbx_strand_id
1 'polypeptide(L)'
;MRRYVCALLNLDHRAPRVVEIREKKTYTFRNEDSAPRTVIGDLQPAEVTSGWMRFRVQVKPKETTTLVVEEAKPLETTYILANVTSDQVVLFAREQSINQAIEEALRKILAQKKVIEDLEAQKSARESEAERIFDDQQRLRENLKALKGSQEEKALVQRYTQQLNNQESRLEALQKESEWLHAKVDSEKGELDRMIQALSFDVKL
;
A
#
# COMPACT_ATOMS: atom_id res chain seq x y z
N MET A 1 -7.04 29.91 53.44
CA MET A 1 -6.03 29.71 52.38
C MET A 1 -6.15 28.28 51.86
N ARG A 2 -6.36 28.07 50.55
CA ARG A 2 -6.27 26.73 49.93
C ARG A 2 -5.04 26.71 49.02
N ARG A 3 -4.12 25.80 49.30
CA ARG A 3 -2.96 25.50 48.44
C ARG A 3 -3.45 24.65 47.28
N TYR A 4 -3.05 24.99 46.06
CA TYR A 4 -3.12 24.10 44.91
C TYR A 4 -1.69 23.85 44.44
N VAL A 5 -1.33 22.57 44.32
CA VAL A 5 -0.05 22.13 43.78
C VAL A 5 -0.32 21.68 42.34
N CYS A 6 0.14 22.47 41.37
CA CYS A 6 0.15 22.00 39.98
C CYS A 6 1.33 21.04 39.80
N ALA A 7 1.02 19.76 39.61
CA ALA A 7 2.01 18.77 39.21
C ALA A 7 2.41 19.00 37.75
N LEU A 8 3.71 19.19 37.52
CA LEU A 8 4.32 19.08 36.19
C LEU A 8 4.28 17.61 35.76
N LEU A 9 3.58 17.32 34.67
CA LEU A 9 3.69 16.05 33.95
C LEU A 9 4.15 16.34 32.52
N ASN A 10 5.45 16.14 32.28
CA ASN A 10 5.96 16.00 30.92
C ASN A 10 5.36 14.74 30.30
N LEU A 11 4.69 14.90 29.16
CA LEU A 11 4.29 13.81 28.29
C LEU A 11 4.88 14.06 26.91
N ASP A 12 6.12 13.58 26.72
CA ASP A 12 6.76 13.43 25.41
C ASP A 12 6.09 12.29 24.63
N HIS A 13 4.82 12.50 24.28
CA HIS A 13 4.07 11.68 23.35
C HIS A 13 3.69 12.58 22.18
N ARG A 14 4.52 12.52 21.13
CA ARG A 14 4.29 13.19 19.85
C ARG A 14 3.04 12.58 19.21
N ALA A 15 1.89 13.18 19.54
CA ALA A 15 0.58 12.77 19.04
C ALA A 15 0.58 12.62 17.52
N PRO A 16 -0.25 11.71 16.95
CA PRO A 16 -0.45 11.68 15.51
C PRO A 16 -0.88 13.07 15.05
N ARG A 17 -0.13 13.64 14.10
CA ARG A 17 -0.54 14.87 13.42
C ARG A 17 -1.72 14.54 12.51
N VAL A 18 -2.92 14.55 13.07
CA VAL A 18 -4.15 14.64 12.27
C VAL A 18 -4.03 15.91 11.44
N VAL A 19 -4.02 15.76 10.11
CA VAL A 19 -4.04 16.90 9.21
C VAL A 19 -5.47 17.44 9.23
N GLU A 20 -5.73 18.41 10.09
CA GLU A 20 -7.02 19.11 10.15
C GLU A 20 -7.13 20.09 8.99
N ILE A 21 -8.14 19.93 8.14
CA ILE A 21 -8.54 21.02 7.25
C ILE A 21 -9.35 22.00 8.08
N ARG A 22 -8.82 23.22 8.24
CA ARG A 22 -9.48 24.33 8.92
C ARG A 22 -10.14 25.25 7.91
N GLU A 23 -11.47 25.23 7.87
CA GLU A 23 -12.28 26.06 7.01
C GLU A 23 -12.90 27.21 7.83
N LYS A 24 -12.66 28.46 7.44
CA LYS A 24 -13.30 29.63 8.07
C LYS A 24 -14.55 30.01 7.29
N LYS A 25 -15.73 29.86 7.89
CA LYS A 25 -16.99 30.36 7.31
C LYS A 25 -17.43 31.62 8.05
N THR A 26 -17.63 32.69 7.29
CA THR A 26 -18.13 33.97 7.78
C THR A 26 -19.62 34.08 7.48
N TYR A 27 -20.44 34.13 8.52
CA TYR A 27 -21.88 34.36 8.42
C TYR A 27 -22.21 35.80 8.82
N THR A 28 -22.90 36.52 7.93
CA THR A 28 -23.22 37.93 8.11
C THR A 28 -24.72 38.08 8.37
N PHE A 29 -25.08 38.67 9.52
CA PHE A 29 -26.47 38.87 9.92
C PHE A 29 -26.79 40.37 9.94
N ARG A 30 -27.86 40.78 9.26
CA ARG A 30 -28.35 42.16 9.21
C ARG A 30 -29.73 42.24 9.85
N ASN A 31 -29.89 43.10 10.85
CA ASN A 31 -31.21 43.39 11.43
C ASN A 31 -31.73 44.71 10.85
N GLU A 32 -32.61 44.63 9.84
CA GLU A 32 -33.24 45.80 9.21
C GLU A 32 -34.37 46.42 10.07
N ASP A 33 -34.73 45.77 11.18
CA ASP A 33 -35.83 46.17 12.04
C ASP A 33 -35.41 47.18 13.12
N SER A 34 -36.41 47.87 13.68
CA SER A 34 -36.25 48.86 14.75
C SER A 34 -36.17 48.24 16.15
N ALA A 35 -36.62 46.99 16.31
CA ALA A 35 -36.51 46.20 17.52
C ALA A 35 -35.29 45.24 17.48
N PRO A 36 -34.65 44.96 18.63
CA PRO A 36 -33.56 43.99 18.69
C PRO A 36 -34.08 42.57 18.41
N ARG A 37 -33.40 41.83 17.54
CA ARG A 37 -33.73 40.44 17.20
C ARG A 37 -32.59 39.52 17.66
N THR A 38 -32.96 38.40 18.27
CA THR A 38 -32.01 37.37 18.74
C THR A 38 -32.04 36.17 17.80
N VAL A 39 -30.88 35.80 17.26
CA VAL A 39 -30.63 34.52 16.56
C VAL A 39 -30.00 33.52 17.58
N ILE A 40 -30.14 32.19 17.43
CA ILE A 40 -30.03 31.20 18.54
C ILE A 40 -28.80 30.24 18.58
N GLY A 41 -28.03 30.28 19.70
CA GLY A 41 -27.22 29.23 20.41
C GLY A 41 -25.73 29.53 20.71
N ASP A 42 -25.21 29.87 21.91
CA ASP A 42 -23.97 30.72 22.14
C ASP A 42 -22.61 30.51 21.38
N LEU A 43 -21.59 31.33 21.71
CA LEU A 43 -20.20 31.19 21.20
C LEU A 43 -19.52 29.85 21.62
N GLN A 44 -20.21 29.03 22.41
CA GLN A 44 -20.15 27.56 22.33
C GLN A 44 -21.52 27.09 21.81
N PRO A 45 -21.57 26.18 20.81
CA PRO A 45 -22.83 25.80 20.17
C PRO A 45 -23.83 25.32 21.22
N ALA A 46 -24.94 26.06 21.39
CA ALA A 46 -25.87 25.78 22.49
C ALA A 46 -26.58 24.43 22.39
N GLU A 47 -26.49 23.82 21.22
CA GLU A 47 -26.96 22.48 20.93
C GLU A 47 -26.05 21.88 19.85
N VAL A 48 -25.61 20.64 20.07
CA VAL A 48 -24.88 19.83 19.11
C VAL A 48 -25.68 18.55 18.89
N THR A 49 -26.06 18.29 17.64
CA THR A 49 -26.72 17.05 17.22
C THR A 49 -25.85 16.36 16.16
N SER A 50 -26.17 15.13 15.76
CA SER A 50 -25.42 14.30 14.79
C SER A 50 -25.47 14.82 13.34
N GLY A 51 -25.12 16.09 13.12
CA GLY A 51 -25.14 16.78 11.84
C GLY A 51 -25.35 18.31 11.92
N TRP A 52 -25.58 18.89 13.10
CA TRP A 52 -25.93 20.31 13.25
C TRP A 52 -25.29 20.96 14.49
N MET A 53 -24.86 22.22 14.32
CA MET A 53 -24.44 23.14 15.39
C MET A 53 -25.27 24.44 15.29
N ARG A 54 -25.66 25.02 16.43
CA ARG A 54 -26.51 26.23 16.49
C ARG A 54 -25.77 27.40 17.16
N PHE A 55 -25.80 28.60 16.55
CA PHE A 55 -25.02 29.79 16.92
C PHE A 55 -25.89 31.06 17.28
N ARG A 56 -25.67 31.69 18.45
CA ARG A 56 -26.38 32.87 19.05
C ARG A 56 -25.56 34.08 18.69
N VAL A 57 -26.15 34.97 17.91
CA VAL A 57 -25.55 36.26 17.58
C VAL A 57 -26.59 37.30 17.93
N GLN A 58 -26.32 38.12 18.95
CA GLN A 58 -27.16 39.27 19.25
C GLN A 58 -26.86 40.36 18.22
N VAL A 59 -27.87 40.77 17.46
CA VAL A 59 -27.75 41.82 16.45
C VAL A 59 -28.61 43.00 16.88
N LYS A 60 -27.97 44.12 17.23
CA LYS A 60 -28.67 45.34 17.68
C LYS A 60 -29.50 45.94 16.53
N PRO A 61 -30.51 46.78 16.81
CA PRO A 61 -31.33 47.40 15.78
C PRO A 61 -30.48 48.20 14.80
N LYS A 62 -30.73 48.03 13.50
CA LYS A 62 -29.98 48.68 12.39
C LYS A 62 -28.47 48.39 12.33
N GLU A 63 -27.94 47.48 13.14
CA GLU A 63 -26.55 47.04 13.06
C GLU A 63 -26.40 45.76 12.21
N THR A 64 -25.17 45.51 11.76
CA THR A 64 -24.76 44.26 11.10
C THR A 64 -23.71 43.59 11.97
N THR A 65 -23.84 42.29 12.21
CA THR A 65 -22.90 41.51 13.02
C THR A 65 -22.41 40.31 12.25
N THR A 66 -21.11 40.03 12.32
CA THR A 66 -20.47 38.89 11.68
C THR A 66 -20.12 37.83 12.72
N LEU A 67 -20.35 36.57 12.37
CA LEU A 67 -19.85 35.40 13.10
C LEU A 67 -18.83 34.70 12.22
N VAL A 68 -17.64 34.43 12.78
CA VAL A 68 -16.61 33.60 12.15
C VAL A 68 -16.63 32.26 12.87
N VAL A 69 -16.96 31.19 12.13
CA VAL A 69 -16.87 29.82 12.62
C VAL A 69 -15.63 29.18 12.00
N GLU A 70 -14.75 28.64 12.85
CA GLU A 70 -13.62 27.81 12.41
C GLU A 70 -14.04 26.33 12.51
N GLU A 71 -14.33 25.71 11.37
CA GLU A 71 -14.58 24.27 11.30
C GLU A 71 -13.23 23.55 11.14
N ALA A 72 -12.90 22.64 12.06
CA ALA A 72 -11.82 21.67 11.86
C ALA A 72 -12.43 20.32 11.48
N LYS A 73 -12.02 19.76 10.35
CA LYS A 73 -12.39 18.40 9.93
C LYS A 73 -11.13 17.54 9.82
N PRO A 74 -11.12 16.32 10.37
CA PRO A 74 -10.02 15.39 10.12
C PRO A 74 -9.98 15.03 8.63
N LEU A 75 -8.80 15.11 8.01
CA LEU A 75 -8.60 14.60 6.66
C LEU A 75 -8.38 13.08 6.72
N GLU A 76 -9.45 12.32 6.53
CA GLU A 76 -9.37 10.88 6.33
C GLU A 76 -8.97 10.56 4.88
N THR A 77 -7.81 9.92 4.69
CA THR A 77 -7.36 9.46 3.38
C THR A 77 -7.10 7.96 3.40
N THR A 78 -7.95 7.20 2.70
CA THR A 78 -7.83 5.75 2.58
C THR A 78 -6.97 5.37 1.37
N TYR A 79 -5.80 4.76 1.61
CA TYR A 79 -4.92 4.25 0.56
C TYR A 79 -4.97 2.73 0.47
N ILE A 80 -5.18 2.18 -0.73
CA ILE A 80 -5.14 0.74 -0.97
C ILE A 80 -3.68 0.33 -1.25
N LEU A 81 -3.04 -0.33 -0.27
CA LEU A 81 -1.62 -0.72 -0.27
C LEU A 81 -1.18 -1.61 -1.45
N ALA A 82 -2.12 -2.22 -2.18
CA ALA A 82 -1.85 -3.00 -3.39
C ALA A 82 -1.04 -2.19 -4.42
N ASN A 83 -1.43 -0.93 -4.67
CA ASN A 83 -0.93 -0.12 -5.78
C ASN A 83 0.12 0.94 -5.38
N VAL A 84 0.64 0.89 -4.15
CA VAL A 84 1.65 1.86 -3.69
C VAL A 84 2.99 1.62 -4.39
N THR A 85 3.54 2.68 -5.01
CA THR A 85 4.84 2.68 -5.69
C THR A 85 5.92 3.41 -4.89
N SER A 86 7.20 3.21 -5.23
CA SER A 86 8.32 3.92 -4.59
C SER A 86 8.19 5.45 -4.69
N ASP A 87 7.77 5.97 -5.84
CA ASP A 87 7.61 7.41 -6.06
C ASP A 87 6.49 8.00 -5.20
N GLN A 88 5.42 7.23 -4.98
CA GLN A 88 4.33 7.61 -4.07
C GLN A 88 4.80 7.64 -2.61
N VAL A 89 5.61 6.68 -2.16
CA VAL A 89 6.19 6.70 -0.79
C VAL A 89 7.09 7.93 -0.61
N VAL A 90 7.91 8.27 -1.61
CA VAL A 90 8.75 9.48 -1.60
C VAL A 90 7.88 10.76 -1.60
N LEU A 91 6.78 10.78 -2.34
CA LEU A 91 5.83 11.90 -2.34
C LEU A 91 5.19 12.09 -0.96
N PHE A 92 4.64 11.02 -0.37
CA PHE A 92 4.00 11.07 0.95
C PHE A 92 4.96 11.50 2.07
N ALA A 93 6.21 11.04 2.02
CA ALA A 93 7.25 11.47 2.94
C ALA A 93 7.58 12.97 2.76
N ARG A 94 7.71 13.44 1.52
CA ARG A 94 7.97 14.84 1.18
C ARG A 94 6.83 15.77 1.61
N GLU A 95 5.59 15.33 1.46
CA GLU A 95 4.39 16.09 1.86
C GLU A 95 4.12 16.04 3.37
N GLN A 96 4.89 15.26 4.15
CA GLN A 96 4.66 14.96 5.57
C GLN A 96 3.31 14.27 5.85
N SER A 97 2.73 13.65 4.83
CA SER A 97 1.46 12.89 4.89
C SER A 97 1.61 11.55 5.61
N ILE A 98 2.85 11.06 5.78
CA ILE A 98 3.20 9.89 6.60
C ILE A 98 4.33 10.24 7.58
N ASN A 99 4.41 9.49 8.68
CA ASN A 99 5.55 9.56 9.60
C ASN A 99 6.71 8.66 9.14
N GLN A 100 7.89 8.82 9.73
CA GLN A 100 9.09 8.06 9.38
C GLN A 100 8.90 6.53 9.56
N ALA A 101 8.18 6.08 10.59
CA ALA A 101 7.95 4.65 10.82
C ALA A 101 7.10 4.02 9.70
N ILE A 102 6.06 4.73 9.24
CA ILE A 102 5.24 4.33 8.09
C ILE A 102 6.06 4.34 6.80
N GLU A 103 6.92 5.34 6.59
CA GLU A 103 7.82 5.38 5.42
C GLU A 103 8.77 4.18 5.39
N GLU A 104 9.42 3.87 6.52
CA GLU A 104 10.33 2.71 6.65
C GLU A 104 9.58 1.38 6.44
N ALA A 105 8.36 1.25 6.95
CA ALA A 105 7.51 0.08 6.72
C ALA A 105 7.12 -0.08 5.25
N LEU A 106 6.68 1.00 4.59
CA LEU A 106 6.35 0.99 3.16
C LEU A 106 7.57 0.67 2.29
N ARG A 107 8.76 1.18 2.63
CA ARG A 107 10.02 0.82 1.94
C ARG A 107 10.36 -0.66 2.08
N LYS A 108 10.15 -1.27 3.25
CA LYS A 108 10.32 -2.72 3.45
C LYS A 108 9.32 -3.54 2.62
N ILE A 109 8.05 -3.13 2.59
CA ILE A 109 7.00 -3.76 1.77
C ILE A 109 7.35 -3.69 0.27
N LEU A 110 7.87 -2.56 -0.22
CA LEU A 110 8.32 -2.42 -1.61
C LEU A 110 9.53 -3.32 -1.93
N ALA A 111 10.51 -3.40 -1.03
CA ALA A 111 11.63 -4.33 -1.19
C ALA A 111 11.16 -5.79 -1.22
N GLN A 112 10.20 -6.17 -0.36
CA GLN A 112 9.60 -7.50 -0.33
C GLN A 112 8.84 -7.83 -1.62
N LYS A 113 8.05 -6.88 -2.17
CA LYS A 113 7.40 -7.04 -3.48
C LYS A 113 8.43 -7.32 -4.59
N LYS A 114 9.56 -6.61 -4.59
CA LYS A 114 10.63 -6.83 -5.56
C LYS A 114 11.28 -8.22 -5.44
N VAL A 115 11.50 -8.72 -4.23
CA VAL A 115 12.02 -10.09 -4.03
C VAL A 115 11.07 -11.13 -4.64
N ILE A 116 9.75 -10.94 -4.52
CA ILE A 116 8.75 -11.82 -5.15
C ILE A 116 8.82 -11.72 -6.68
N GLU A 117 8.90 -10.50 -7.23
CA GLU A 117 9.03 -10.26 -8.68
C GLU A 117 10.29 -10.94 -9.27
N ASP A 118 11.44 -10.78 -8.61
CA ASP A 118 12.71 -11.41 -9.00
C ASP A 118 12.63 -12.95 -8.95
N LEU A 119 11.85 -13.54 -8.03
CA LEU A 119 11.60 -14.99 -7.92
C LEU A 119 10.62 -15.50 -8.99
N GLU A 120 9.55 -14.76 -9.28
CA GLU A 120 8.59 -15.11 -10.33
C GLU A 120 9.24 -15.04 -11.73
N ALA A 121 10.11 -14.06 -11.97
CA ALA A 121 10.92 -13.98 -13.18
C ALA A 121 11.86 -15.20 -13.33
N GLN A 122 12.50 -15.65 -12.24
CA GLN A 122 13.32 -16.87 -12.25
C GLN A 122 12.48 -18.12 -12.54
N LYS A 123 11.28 -18.24 -11.94
CA LYS A 123 10.36 -19.36 -12.20
C LYS A 123 9.96 -19.42 -13.67
N SER A 124 9.52 -18.30 -14.25
CA SER A 124 9.18 -18.21 -15.67
C SER A 124 10.36 -18.57 -16.59
N ALA A 125 11.57 -18.13 -16.25
CA ALA A 125 12.78 -18.49 -17.01
C ALA A 125 13.09 -20.01 -16.99
N ARG A 126 12.75 -20.71 -15.90
CA ARG A 126 12.91 -22.18 -15.78
C ARG A 126 11.84 -22.94 -16.56
N GLU A 127 10.60 -22.46 -16.53
CA GLU A 127 9.50 -22.98 -17.35
C GLU A 127 9.84 -22.85 -18.85
N SER A 128 10.28 -21.67 -19.29
CA SER A 128 10.76 -21.44 -20.66
C SER A 128 12.05 -22.20 -21.02
N GLU A 129 12.82 -22.70 -20.05
CA GLU A 129 13.95 -23.60 -20.30
C GLU A 129 13.47 -25.04 -20.52
N ALA A 130 12.51 -25.51 -19.73
CA ALA A 130 11.92 -26.83 -19.88
C ALA A 130 11.19 -26.98 -21.23
N GLU A 131 10.37 -26.00 -21.63
CA GLU A 131 9.69 -25.99 -22.93
C GLU A 131 10.66 -26.14 -24.11
N ARG A 132 11.74 -25.34 -24.12
CA ARG A 132 12.79 -25.44 -25.16
C ARG A 132 13.50 -26.79 -25.19
N ILE A 133 13.61 -27.47 -24.05
CA ILE A 133 14.17 -28.83 -23.99
C ILE A 133 13.17 -29.84 -24.57
N PHE A 134 11.87 -29.74 -24.26
CA PHE A 134 10.85 -30.62 -24.83
C PHE A 134 10.78 -30.51 -26.37
N ASP A 135 10.83 -29.28 -26.90
CA ASP A 135 10.89 -29.03 -28.34
C ASP A 135 12.12 -29.67 -29.01
N ASP A 136 13.30 -29.55 -28.38
CA ASP A 136 14.52 -30.18 -28.91
C ASP A 136 14.46 -31.71 -28.79
N GLN A 137 13.93 -32.26 -27.70
CA GLN A 137 13.72 -33.71 -27.57
C GLN A 137 12.80 -34.25 -28.68
N GLN A 138 11.71 -33.53 -29.03
CA GLN A 138 10.85 -33.90 -30.14
C GLN A 138 11.63 -33.88 -31.47
N ARG A 139 12.38 -32.81 -31.74
CA ARG A 139 13.24 -32.69 -32.94
C ARG A 139 14.29 -33.81 -33.02
N LEU A 140 14.94 -34.16 -31.92
CA LEU A 140 15.92 -35.25 -31.85
C LEU A 140 15.27 -36.62 -32.09
N ARG A 141 14.05 -36.84 -31.57
CA ARG A 141 13.28 -38.07 -31.85
C ARG A 141 12.87 -38.16 -33.32
N GLU A 142 12.45 -37.06 -33.95
CA GLU A 142 12.21 -37.02 -35.40
C GLU A 142 13.48 -37.32 -36.21
N ASN A 143 14.61 -36.67 -35.86
CA ASN A 143 15.89 -36.94 -36.50
C ASN A 143 16.33 -38.41 -36.37
N LEU A 144 16.14 -39.02 -35.20
CA LEU A 144 16.46 -40.44 -34.96
C LEU A 144 15.58 -41.38 -35.79
N LYS A 145 14.29 -41.08 -35.99
CA LYS A 145 13.39 -41.86 -36.86
C LYS A 145 13.80 -41.82 -38.34
N ALA A 146 14.47 -40.75 -38.78
CA ALA A 146 14.87 -40.56 -40.17
C ALA A 146 16.14 -41.34 -40.56
N LEU A 147 16.96 -41.74 -39.57
CA LEU A 147 18.16 -42.56 -39.77
C LEU A 147 17.77 -44.00 -40.11
N LYS A 148 18.48 -44.63 -41.05
CA LYS A 148 18.14 -45.96 -41.59
C LYS A 148 18.95 -47.11 -40.96
N GLY A 149 19.85 -46.80 -40.03
CA GLY A 149 20.68 -47.76 -39.31
C GLY A 149 21.97 -48.13 -40.05
N SER A 150 22.46 -47.27 -40.94
CA SER A 150 23.75 -47.49 -41.62
C SER A 150 24.92 -47.48 -40.62
N GLN A 151 26.07 -48.03 -41.02
CA GLN A 151 27.23 -48.10 -40.13
C GLN A 151 27.84 -46.71 -39.85
N GLU A 152 27.70 -45.79 -40.80
CA GLU A 152 28.08 -44.38 -40.72
C GLU A 152 27.15 -43.59 -39.78
N GLU A 153 25.85 -43.93 -39.75
CA GLU A 153 24.85 -43.26 -38.90
C GLU A 153 24.98 -43.60 -37.41
N LYS A 154 25.63 -44.72 -37.04
CA LYS A 154 25.76 -45.18 -35.63
C LYS A 154 26.35 -44.11 -34.70
N ALA A 155 27.33 -43.34 -35.17
CA ALA A 155 27.94 -42.26 -34.40
C ALA A 155 26.96 -41.10 -34.12
N LEU A 156 26.06 -40.81 -35.07
CA LEU A 156 25.01 -39.79 -34.89
C LEU A 156 23.94 -40.27 -33.90
N VAL A 157 23.52 -41.54 -33.99
CA VAL A 157 22.59 -42.16 -33.03
C VAL A 157 23.15 -42.04 -31.61
N GLN A 158 24.40 -42.47 -31.39
CA GLN A 158 25.05 -42.40 -30.07
C GLN A 158 25.10 -40.97 -29.52
N ARG A 159 25.42 -39.97 -30.38
CA ARG A 159 25.45 -38.56 -29.99
C ARG A 159 24.05 -38.06 -29.57
N TYR A 160 23.01 -38.37 -30.35
CA TYR A 160 21.65 -37.94 -30.03
C TYR A 160 21.10 -38.62 -28.77
N THR A 161 21.38 -39.91 -28.55
CA THR A 161 21.04 -40.59 -27.29
C THR A 161 21.71 -39.92 -26.09
N GLN A 162 23.00 -39.55 -26.19
CA GLN A 162 23.68 -38.84 -25.11
C GLN A 162 23.07 -37.44 -24.86
N GLN A 163 22.65 -36.73 -25.92
CA GLN A 163 21.98 -35.44 -25.79
C GLN A 163 20.62 -35.57 -25.08
N LEU A 164 19.83 -36.60 -25.41
CA LEU A 164 18.56 -36.90 -24.73
C LEU A 164 18.78 -37.20 -23.24
N ASN A 165 19.74 -38.06 -22.89
CA ASN A 165 20.05 -38.39 -21.48
C ASN A 165 20.47 -37.14 -20.67
N ASN A 166 21.28 -36.26 -21.28
CA ASN A 166 21.69 -34.99 -20.66
C ASN A 166 20.49 -34.04 -20.47
N GLN A 167 19.54 -34.05 -21.41
CA GLN A 167 18.31 -33.25 -21.36
C GLN A 167 17.34 -33.75 -20.29
N GLU A 168 17.15 -35.06 -20.16
CA GLU A 168 16.36 -35.67 -19.08
C GLU A 168 16.94 -35.31 -17.71
N SER A 169 18.27 -35.41 -17.55
CA SER A 169 18.97 -34.97 -16.33
C SER A 169 18.77 -33.48 -16.03
N ARG A 170 18.69 -32.62 -17.07
CA ARG A 170 18.40 -31.19 -16.90
C ARG A 170 16.94 -30.93 -16.56
N LEU A 171 15.98 -31.65 -17.15
CA LEU A 171 14.56 -31.55 -16.83
C LEU A 171 14.27 -31.94 -15.37
N GLU A 172 14.89 -32.99 -14.85
CA GLU A 172 14.79 -33.36 -13.43
C GLU A 172 15.32 -32.26 -12.49
N ALA A 173 16.41 -31.59 -12.88
CA ALA A 173 16.94 -30.47 -12.12
C ALA A 173 16.01 -29.25 -12.19
N LEU A 174 15.50 -28.91 -13.38
CA LEU A 174 14.54 -27.83 -13.60
C LEU A 174 13.25 -28.04 -12.81
N GLN A 175 12.73 -29.27 -12.72
CA GLN A 175 11.56 -29.57 -11.90
C GLN A 175 11.82 -29.24 -10.43
N LYS A 176 12.93 -29.71 -9.86
CA LYS A 176 13.31 -29.44 -8.46
C LYS A 176 13.56 -27.95 -8.20
N GLU A 177 14.18 -27.25 -9.15
CA GLU A 177 14.36 -25.79 -9.10
C GLU A 177 13.01 -25.06 -9.10
N SER A 178 12.06 -25.46 -9.95
CA SER A 178 10.71 -24.87 -10.04
C SER A 178 9.85 -25.16 -8.81
N GLU A 179 9.90 -26.38 -8.25
CA GLU A 179 9.23 -26.73 -6.98
C GLU A 179 9.77 -25.88 -5.82
N TRP A 180 11.09 -25.71 -5.74
CA TRP A 180 11.72 -24.85 -4.75
C TRP A 180 11.35 -23.37 -4.94
N LEU A 181 11.37 -22.86 -6.16
CA LEU A 181 10.97 -21.48 -6.49
C LEU A 181 9.50 -21.23 -6.14
N HIS A 182 8.60 -22.19 -6.40
CA HIS A 182 7.19 -22.08 -6.03
C HIS A 182 7.01 -21.95 -4.51
N ALA A 183 7.58 -22.88 -3.74
CA ALA A 183 7.53 -22.84 -2.28
C ALA A 183 8.17 -21.56 -1.72
N LYS A 184 9.21 -21.04 -2.37
CA LYS A 184 9.85 -19.77 -1.99
C LYS A 184 8.94 -18.58 -2.27
N VAL A 185 8.32 -18.48 -3.45
CA VAL A 185 7.35 -17.44 -3.80
C VAL A 185 6.16 -17.42 -2.82
N ASP A 186 5.60 -18.58 -2.49
CA ASP A 186 4.48 -18.68 -1.53
C ASP A 186 4.89 -18.19 -0.13
N SER A 187 6.10 -18.56 0.32
CA SER A 187 6.66 -18.10 1.59
C SER A 187 6.86 -16.59 1.63
N GLU A 188 7.48 -16.01 0.59
CA GLU A 188 7.73 -14.56 0.51
C GLU A 188 6.43 -13.75 0.37
N LYS A 189 5.40 -14.29 -0.28
CA LYS A 189 4.04 -13.73 -0.30
C LYS A 189 3.40 -13.76 1.09
N GLY A 190 3.53 -14.88 1.81
CA GLY A 190 3.05 -14.99 3.20
C GLY A 190 3.79 -14.08 4.19
N GLU A 191 5.05 -13.71 3.94
CA GLU A 191 5.76 -12.64 4.65
C GLU A 191 5.22 -11.25 4.27
N LEU A 192 5.03 -10.98 2.97
CA LEU A 192 4.46 -9.71 2.48
C LEU A 192 3.08 -9.43 3.09
N ASP A 193 2.20 -10.43 3.12
CA ASP A 193 0.87 -10.29 3.72
C ASP A 193 0.94 -9.96 5.21
N ARG A 194 1.87 -10.58 5.95
CA ARG A 194 2.13 -10.24 7.37
C ARG A 194 2.63 -8.82 7.55
N MET A 195 3.53 -8.33 6.68
CA MET A 195 3.98 -6.94 6.71
C MET A 195 2.84 -5.94 6.43
N ILE A 196 1.97 -6.25 5.47
CA ILE A 196 0.80 -5.43 5.12
C ILE A 196 -0.22 -5.42 6.28
N GLN A 197 -0.50 -6.58 6.88
CA GLN A 197 -1.40 -6.69 8.03
C GLN A 197 -0.87 -5.90 9.24
N ALA A 198 0.41 -6.01 9.57
CA ALA A 198 1.03 -5.25 10.66
C ALA A 198 0.85 -3.73 10.48
N LEU A 199 1.17 -3.21 9.28
CA LEU A 199 0.99 -1.79 8.96
C LEU A 199 -0.49 -1.34 9.06
N SER A 200 -1.43 -2.20 8.67
CA SER A 200 -2.89 -1.93 8.80
C SER A 200 -3.36 -1.80 10.25
N PHE A 201 -2.71 -2.46 11.20
CA PHE A 201 -3.03 -2.33 12.63
C PHE A 201 -2.44 -1.06 13.26
N ASP A 202 -1.24 -0.63 12.83
CA ASP A 202 -0.58 0.59 13.31
C ASP A 202 -1.22 1.88 12.75
N VAL A 203 -1.85 1.80 11.57
CA VAL A 203 -2.49 2.94 10.87
C VAL A 203 -4.01 2.97 11.10
N LYS A 204 -4.49 2.51 12.27
CA LYS A 204 -5.89 2.70 12.65
C LYS A 204 -6.21 4.19 12.82
N LEU A 205 -7.03 4.68 11.89
CA LEU A 205 -7.65 6.02 11.84
C LEU A 205 -8.52 6.27 13.09
#